data_AF-A0AAE0R6N1-F1
#
_entry.id   AF-A0AAE0R6N1-F1
#
_cell.length_a   1.000
_cell.length_b   1.000
_cell.length_c   1.000
_cell.angle_alpha   90.00
_cell.angle_beta   90.00
_cell.angle_gamma   90.00
#
_symmetry.space_group_name_H-M   'P 1'
#
loop_
_entity.id
_entity.type
_entity.pdbx_description
1 polymer ?
#
loop_
_entity_poly.entity_id
_entity_poly.type
_entity_poly.pdbx_seq_one_letter_code
_entity_poly.pdbx_strand_id
1 'polypeptide(L)'
;MGETKVIYHLDEQETPYLVKISVPAASVTLSDLKNALKKPNYKFFFKSMDDDFGVVKEEITDDNAKLPCYNGRVVCWLERDDPVKIHD
;
A
#
# COMPACT_ATOMS: atom_id res chain seq x y z
N MET A 1 -10.19 9.03 18.38
CA MET A 1 -9.29 9.06 17.21
C MET A 1 -9.10 7.63 16.74
N GLY A 2 -9.41 7.32 15.48
CA GLY A 2 -9.21 5.98 14.93
C GLY A 2 -7.79 5.82 14.37
N GLU A 3 -7.30 4.58 14.29
CA GLU A 3 -6.01 4.24 13.68
C GLU A 3 -6.20 3.23 12.55
N THR A 4 -5.23 3.20 11.63
CA THR A 4 -5.09 2.16 10.61
C THR A 4 -3.75 1.47 10.79
N LYS A 5 -3.75 0.14 10.78
CA LYS A 5 -2.52 -0.67 10.76
C LYS A 5 -2.22 -1.06 9.32
N VAL A 6 -1.06 -0.64 8.81
CA VAL A 6 -0.62 -1.03 7.48
C VAL A 6 0.52 -2.04 7.62
N ILE A 7 0.29 -3.24 7.11
CA ILE A 7 1.32 -4.27 6.95
C ILE A 7 1.85 -4.13 5.53
N TYR A 8 3.14 -3.85 5.37
CA TYR A 8 3.73 -3.65 4.04
C TYR A 8 4.93 -4.56 3.79
N HIS A 9 4.97 -5.13 2.60
CA HIS A 9 6.12 -5.86 2.06
C HIS A 9 6.96 -4.88 1.25
N LEU A 10 8.28 -5.01 1.32
CA LEU A 10 9.22 -4.14 0.62
C LEU A 10 10.09 -5.01 -0.29
N ASP A 11 9.93 -4.85 -1.60
CA ASP A 11 10.63 -5.65 -2.61
C ASP A 11 10.53 -7.17 -2.30
N GLU A 12 11.65 -7.89 -2.33
CA GLU A 12 11.72 -9.35 -2.09
C GLU A 12 11.91 -9.73 -0.61
N GLN A 13 11.71 -8.79 0.33
CA GLN A 13 11.91 -9.08 1.75
C GLN A 13 10.85 -10.02 2.31
N GLU A 14 11.30 -11.07 3.00
CA GLU A 14 10.43 -12.10 3.57
C GLU A 14 9.56 -11.59 4.73
N THR A 15 10.12 -10.78 5.62
CA THR A 15 9.40 -10.28 6.80
C THR A 15 8.71 -8.96 6.49
N PRO A 16 7.37 -8.87 6.60
CA PRO A 16 6.66 -7.62 6.39
C PRO A 16 6.87 -6.66 7.57
N TYR A 17 6.75 -5.37 7.26
CA TYR A 17 6.80 -4.30 8.24
C TYR A 17 5.40 -3.86 8.66
N LEU A 18 5.28 -3.20 9.82
CA LEU A 18 4.03 -2.63 10.31
C LEU A 18 4.22 -1.15 10.63
N VAL A 19 3.35 -0.30 10.07
CA VAL A 19 3.22 1.10 10.46
C VAL A 19 1.79 1.37 10.96
N LYS A 20 1.67 2.28 11.94
CA LYS A 20 0.37 2.75 12.44
C LYS A 20 0.15 4.18 11.97
N ILE A 21 -0.96 4.41 11.29
CA ILE A 21 -1.35 5.73 10.81
C ILE A 21 -2.49 6.22 11.70
N SER A 22 -2.36 7.43 12.24
CA SER A 22 -3.36 8.09 13.10
C SER A 22 -4.55 8.62 12.30
N VAL A 23 -5.04 7.84 11.35
CA VAL A 23 -6.20 8.09 10.50
C VAL A 23 -7.10 6.85 10.57
N PRO A 24 -8.42 7.00 10.78
CA PRO A 24 -9.35 5.88 10.75
C PRO A 24 -9.33 5.12 9.42
N ALA A 25 -9.49 3.80 9.46
CA ALA A 25 -9.50 2.95 8.27
C ALA A 25 -10.54 3.35 7.20
N ALA A 26 -11.65 3.99 7.60
CA ALA A 26 -12.68 4.46 6.67
C ALA A 26 -12.27 5.69 5.83
N SER A 27 -11.17 6.36 6.21
CA SER A 27 -10.72 7.62 5.61
C SER A 27 -9.25 7.67 5.25
N VAL A 28 -8.47 6.61 5.53
CA VAL A 28 -7.04 6.56 5.21
C VAL A 28 -6.82 6.55 3.71
N THR A 29 -5.87 7.37 3.26
CA THR A 29 -5.55 7.58 1.85
C THR A 29 -4.14 7.10 1.50
N LEU A 30 -3.84 7.04 0.20
CA LEU A 30 -2.48 6.80 -0.28
C LEU A 30 -1.51 7.90 0.19
N SER A 31 -1.94 9.17 0.21
CA SER A 31 -1.13 10.28 0.73
C SER A 31 -0.73 10.06 2.20
N ASP A 32 -1.65 9.59 3.05
CA ASP A 32 -1.35 9.29 4.45
C ASP A 32 -0.25 8.22 4.58
N LEU A 33 -0.33 7.16 3.77
CA LEU A 33 0.66 6.09 3.76
C LEU A 33 2.02 6.58 3.23
N LYS A 34 2.04 7.33 2.13
CA LYS A 34 3.28 7.92 1.57
C LYS A 34 3.96 8.83 2.59
N ASN A 35 3.19 9.66 3.30
CA ASN A 35 3.68 10.53 4.36
C ASN A 35 4.26 9.75 5.56
N ALA A 36 3.65 8.61 5.91
CA ALA A 36 4.13 7.75 6.98
C ALA A 36 5.42 6.99 6.60
N LEU A 37 5.53 6.52 5.36
CA LEU A 37 6.67 5.71 4.91
C LEU A 37 7.88 6.55 4.45
N LYS A 38 7.64 7.75 3.89
CA LYS A 38 8.68 8.61 3.30
C LYS A 38 9.60 7.88 2.32
N LYS A 39 9.03 6.97 1.52
CA LYS A 39 9.72 6.20 0.48
C LYS A 39 9.33 6.69 -0.92
N PRO A 40 10.12 7.56 -1.56
CA PRO A 40 9.89 7.95 -2.95
C PRO A 40 10.23 6.80 -3.91
N ASN A 41 9.73 6.87 -5.15
CA ASN A 41 10.04 5.94 -6.26
C ASN A 41 9.62 4.49 -6.01
N TYR A 42 8.42 4.30 -5.44
CA TYR A 42 7.77 3.00 -5.33
C TYR A 42 6.39 3.05 -5.97
N LYS A 43 6.00 1.93 -6.59
CA LYS A 43 4.60 1.62 -6.88
C LYS A 43 3.97 0.98 -5.65
N PHE A 44 2.69 1.26 -5.46
CA PHE A 44 1.94 0.83 -4.28
C PHE A 44 0.80 -0.09 -4.71
N PHE A 45 0.92 -1.35 -4.33
CA PHE A 45 -0.10 -2.35 -4.55
C PHE A 45 -0.77 -2.73 -3.25
N PHE A 46 -2.06 -3.02 -3.29
CA PHE A 46 -2.87 -3.27 -2.10
C PHE A 46 -3.66 -4.55 -2.25
N LYS A 47 -3.83 -5.28 -1.14
CA LYS A 47 -4.71 -6.43 -1.13
C LYS A 47 -6.14 -5.91 -1.21
N SER A 48 -6.80 -6.21 -2.32
CA SER A 48 -8.18 -5.79 -2.58
C SER A 48 -9.06 -6.98 -2.92
N MET A 49 -10.34 -6.72 -3.09
CA MET A 49 -11.33 -7.69 -3.57
C MET A 49 -11.93 -7.16 -4.87
N ASP A 50 -11.74 -7.92 -5.94
CA ASP A 50 -12.44 -7.74 -7.20
C ASP A 50 -13.65 -8.68 -7.25
N ASP A 51 -14.76 -8.23 -7.82
CA ASP A 51 -16.03 -8.96 -7.79
C ASP A 51 -16.00 -10.25 -8.65
N ASP A 52 -15.18 -10.29 -9.70
CA ASP A 52 -15.09 -11.41 -10.64
C ASP A 52 -13.87 -12.31 -10.35
N PHE A 53 -12.75 -11.70 -9.96
CA PHE A 53 -11.47 -12.39 -9.76
C PHE A 53 -11.19 -12.75 -8.30
N GLY A 54 -11.91 -12.17 -7.35
CA GLY A 54 -11.68 -12.34 -5.93
C GLY A 54 -10.47 -11.54 -5.44
N VAL A 55 -9.57 -12.15 -4.67
CA VAL A 55 -8.46 -11.42 -4.03
C VAL A 55 -7.41 -11.02 -5.07
N VAL A 56 -7.14 -9.73 -5.19
CA VAL A 56 -6.17 -9.16 -6.15
C VAL A 56 -5.15 -8.24 -5.47
N LYS A 57 -4.07 -7.92 -6.20
CA LYS A 57 -3.14 -6.82 -5.90
C LYS A 57 -3.55 -5.60 -6.74
N GLU A 58 -4.30 -4.69 -6.16
CA GLU A 58 -4.75 -3.46 -6.82
C GLU A 58 -3.64 -2.40 -6.77
N GLU A 59 -3.24 -1.86 -7.92
CA GLU A 59 -2.33 -0.71 -7.98
C GLU A 59 -3.12 0.57 -7.72
N ILE A 60 -2.66 1.40 -6.78
CA ILE A 60 -3.27 2.71 -6.49
C ILE A 60 -2.22 3.80 -6.67
N THR A 61 -2.51 4.75 -7.55
CA THR A 61 -1.60 5.86 -7.90
C THR A 61 -2.13 7.23 -7.47
N ASP A 62 -3.44 7.40 -7.30
CA ASP A 62 -4.07 8.65 -6.82
C ASP A 62 -3.86 8.84 -5.31
N ASP A 63 -3.21 9.94 -4.93
CA ASP A 63 -2.93 10.29 -3.54
C ASP A 63 -4.19 10.48 -2.69
N ASN A 64 -5.32 10.80 -3.32
CA ASN A 64 -6.60 11.01 -2.64
C ASN A 64 -7.43 9.72 -2.53
N ALA A 65 -7.03 8.64 -3.20
CA ALA A 65 -7.75 7.38 -3.14
C ALA A 65 -7.68 6.76 -1.74
N LYS A 66 -8.81 6.23 -1.28
CA LYS A 66 -8.89 5.48 -0.02
C LYS A 66 -8.24 4.12 -0.18
N LEU A 67 -7.57 3.65 0.87
CA LEU A 67 -6.91 2.35 0.84
C LEU A 67 -7.90 1.20 1.11
N PRO A 68 -7.81 0.07 0.38
CA PRO A 68 -8.54 -1.15 0.69
C PRO A 68 -8.24 -1.61 2.12
N CYS A 69 -9.28 -1.66 2.95
CA CYS A 69 -9.18 -1.99 4.37
C CYS A 69 -10.01 -3.22 4.71
N TYR A 70 -9.42 -4.16 5.45
CA TYR A 70 -10.14 -5.30 6.04
C TYR A 70 -9.85 -5.40 7.54
N ASN A 71 -10.88 -5.30 8.38
CA ASN A 71 -10.76 -5.30 9.85
C ASN A 71 -9.71 -4.31 10.38
N GLY A 72 -9.75 -3.07 9.86
CA GLY A 72 -8.84 -1.98 10.25
C GLY A 72 -7.38 -2.17 9.82
N ARG A 73 -7.12 -3.12 8.91
CA ARG A 73 -5.80 -3.41 8.37
C ARG A 73 -5.75 -3.20 6.87
N VAL A 74 -4.64 -2.66 6.42
CA VAL A 74 -4.24 -2.59 5.01
C VAL A 74 -3.06 -3.54 4.81
N VAL A 75 -3.06 -4.28 3.72
CA VAL A 75 -1.88 -5.04 3.27
C VAL A 75 -1.37 -4.38 1.99
N CYS A 76 -0.11 -3.98 2.00
CA CYS A 76 0.53 -3.26 0.90
C CYS A 76 1.80 -3.98 0.43
N TRP A 77 2.11 -3.84 -0.86
CA TRP A 77 3.39 -4.21 -1.44
C TRP A 77 3.98 -2.96 -2.08
N LEU A 78 5.21 -2.64 -1.68
CA LEU A 78 6.01 -1.59 -2.28
C LEU A 78 7.00 -2.26 -3.24
N GLU A 79 6.90 -1.92 -4.52
CA GLU A 79 7.81 -2.40 -5.56
C GLU A 79 8.54 -1.18 -6.12
N ARG A 80 9.88 -1.23 -6.18
CA ARG A 80 10.66 -0.12 -6.75
C ARG A 80 10.22 0.20 -8.16
N ASP A 81 10.01 1.49 -8.41
CA ASP A 81 9.85 2.01 -9.76
C ASP A 81 11.25 2.21 -10.38
N ASP A 82 11.96 1.09 -10.55
CA ASP A 82 13.26 1.13 -11.21
C ASP A 82 13.03 1.35 -12.71
N PRO A 83 13.71 2.33 -13.35
CA PRO A 83 13.66 2.48 -14.79
C PRO A 83 14.16 1.18 -15.42
N VAL A 84 13.42 0.66 -16.41
CA VAL A 84 13.79 -0.53 -17.17
C VAL A 84 15.25 -0.40 -17.58
N LYS A 85 16.12 -1.27 -17.04
CA LYS A 85 17.48 -1.39 -17.54
C LYS A 85 17.36 -1.94 -18.95
N ILE A 86 17.50 -1.08 -19.95
CA ILE A 86 17.76 -1.54 -21.31
C ILE A 86 19.12 -2.23 -21.22
N HIS A 87 19.10 -3.56 -21.26
CA HIS A 87 20.30 -4.33 -21.48
C HIS A 87 20.65 -4.15 -22.96
N ASP A 88 21.77 -3.47 -23.21
CA ASP A 88 22.44 -3.42 -24.52
C ASP A 88 22.87 -4.83 -24.98
#